data_AF-A0AAD4VTP5-F1
#
_entry.id   AF-A0AAD4VTP5-F1
#
_cell.length_a   1.000
_cell.length_b   1.000
_cell.length_c   1.000
_cell.angle_alpha   90.00
_cell.angle_beta   90.00
_cell.angle_gamma   90.00
#
_symmetry.space_group_name_H-M   'P 1'
#
loop_
_entity.id
_entity.type
_entity.pdbx_description
1 polymer ?
#
loop_
_entity_poly.entity_id
_entity_poly.type
_entity_poly.pdbx_seq_one_letter_code
_entity_poly.pdbx_strand_id
1 'polypeptide(L)'
;MMFDPETKQVRVLLRGLSLAFGTASMDGSFVLVSEYAGKRIQKFWLTGPKANTSEIILDFGHHPVDINRSVSGDFWVAVNRETRLINHRGKLIVPNALLIDSDGVVLDEIILLDQYGNLSITQVEEVAGTL
;
A
#
# COMPACT_ATOMS: atom_id res chain seq x y z
N MET A 1 -11.90 -4.88 7.21
CA MET A 1 -13.07 -5.76 7.48
C MET A 1 -13.21 -6.73 6.33
N MET A 2 -13.84 -7.88 6.53
CA MET A 2 -14.16 -8.84 5.47
C MET A 2 -15.66 -9.03 5.44
N PHE A 3 -16.25 -9.02 4.24
CA PHE A 3 -17.66 -9.27 4.01
C PHE A 3 -17.82 -10.54 3.19
N ASP A 4 -18.62 -11.47 3.70
CA ASP A 4 -19.03 -12.66 2.98
C ASP A 4 -20.39 -12.40 2.31
N PRO A 5 -20.46 -12.35 0.97
CA PRO A 5 -21.69 -12.04 0.25
C PRO A 5 -22.74 -13.17 0.33
N GLU A 6 -22.33 -14.42 0.53
CA GLU A 6 -23.25 -15.56 0.63
C GLU A 6 -23.99 -15.54 1.96
N THR A 7 -23.24 -15.38 3.06
CA THR A 7 -23.82 -15.37 4.41
C THR A 7 -24.26 -13.98 4.89
N LYS A 8 -23.89 -12.93 4.14
CA LYS A 8 -24.06 -11.52 4.49
C LYS A 8 -23.41 -11.13 5.83
N GLN A 9 -22.40 -11.88 6.24
CA GLN A 9 -21.70 -11.65 7.50
C GLN A 9 -20.50 -10.72 7.32
N VAL A 10 -20.27 -9.87 8.31
CA VAL A 10 -19.09 -9.01 8.39
C VAL A 10 -18.19 -9.48 9.52
N ARG A 11 -16.91 -9.70 9.22
CA ARG A 11 -15.87 -9.98 10.21
C ARG A 11 -14.87 -8.83 10.26
N VAL A 12 -14.52 -8.40 11.48
CA VAL A 12 -13.37 -7.50 11.68
C VAL A 12 -12.10 -8.34 11.70
N LEU A 13 -11.21 -8.11 10.73
CA LEU A 13 -9.93 -8.81 10.64
C LEU A 13 -8.87 -8.15 11.53
N LEU A 14 -8.77 -6.82 11.49
CA LEU A 14 -7.74 -6.05 12.18
C LEU A 14 -8.31 -4.72 12.68
N ARG A 15 -7.83 -4.25 13.84
CA ARG A 15 -8.22 -3.00 14.50
C ARG A 15 -6.99 -2.18 14.85
N GLY A 16 -7.17 -0.89 15.11
CA GLY A 16 -6.08 0.00 15.55
C GLY A 16 -5.11 0.41 14.43
N LEU A 17 -5.54 0.31 13.17
CA LEU A 17 -4.76 0.74 12.02
C LEU A 17 -4.57 2.27 12.02
N SER A 18 -3.34 2.69 11.72
CA SER A 18 -2.87 4.06 11.65
C SER A 18 -3.23 4.70 10.31
N LEU A 19 -4.51 5.07 10.15
CA LEU A 19 -5.09 5.61 8.93
C LEU A 19 -4.91 4.64 7.76
N ALA A 20 -5.65 3.53 7.80
CA ALA A 20 -5.72 2.57 6.71
C ALA A 20 -6.23 3.25 5.43
N PHE A 21 -5.56 3.02 4.30
CA PHE A 21 -5.87 3.70 3.04
C PHE A 21 -6.33 2.72 1.97
N GLY A 22 -5.45 1.81 1.54
CA GLY A 22 -5.72 0.81 0.51
C GLY A 22 -5.60 -0.62 1.03
N THR A 23 -6.19 -1.58 0.31
CA THR A 23 -6.07 -3.01 0.61
C THR A 23 -5.96 -3.85 -0.65
N ALA A 24 -5.09 -4.86 -0.65
CA ALA A 24 -4.93 -5.79 -1.77
C ALA A 24 -4.75 -7.24 -1.29
N SER A 25 -5.07 -8.21 -2.15
CA SER A 25 -4.86 -9.64 -1.92
C SER A 25 -4.52 -10.32 -3.24
N MET A 26 -3.78 -11.44 -3.17
CA MET A 26 -3.41 -12.22 -4.35
C MET A 26 -4.35 -13.41 -4.57
N ASP A 27 -4.53 -14.25 -3.56
CA ASP A 27 -5.15 -15.58 -3.69
C ASP A 27 -6.09 -15.91 -2.51
N GLY A 28 -6.37 -14.93 -1.64
CA GLY A 28 -7.17 -15.15 -0.44
C GLY A 28 -6.42 -15.80 0.72
N SER A 29 -5.10 -16.00 0.63
CA SER A 29 -4.28 -16.47 1.77
C SER A 29 -3.90 -15.35 2.74
N PHE A 30 -3.83 -14.10 2.26
CA PHE A 30 -3.56 -12.91 3.06
C PHE A 30 -4.24 -11.66 2.46
N VAL A 31 -4.26 -10.57 3.24
CA VAL A 31 -4.59 -9.22 2.79
C VAL A 31 -3.47 -8.28 3.21
N LEU A 32 -3.03 -7.43 2.30
CA LEU A 32 -2.16 -6.29 2.57
C LEU A 32 -3.00 -5.05 2.84
N VAL A 33 -2.54 -4.23 3.77
CA VAL A 33 -3.15 -2.93 4.11
C VAL A 33 -2.07 -1.89 4.17
N SER A 34 -2.24 -0.78 3.44
CA SER A 34 -1.39 0.39 3.59
C SER A 34 -1.90 1.30 4.71
N GLU A 35 -0.98 1.74 5.56
CA GLU A 35 -1.26 2.64 6.67
C GLU A 35 -0.58 3.98 6.43
N TYR A 36 -1.34 5.00 6.02
CA TYR A 36 -0.80 6.30 5.62
C TYR A 36 -0.05 6.99 6.77
N ALA A 37 -0.67 7.07 7.95
CA ALA A 37 -0.06 7.70 9.12
C ALA A 37 0.99 6.77 9.76
N GLY A 38 0.78 5.46 9.65
CA GLY A 38 1.71 4.43 10.12
C GLY A 38 2.94 4.23 9.24
N LYS A 39 2.93 4.78 8.01
CA LYS A 39 4.01 4.75 7.02
C LYS A 39 4.48 3.35 6.62
N ARG A 40 3.55 2.39 6.59
CA ARG A 40 3.88 0.96 6.46
C ARG A 40 2.84 0.18 5.67
N ILE A 41 3.24 -1.01 5.21
CA ILE A 41 2.33 -2.08 4.77
C ILE A 41 2.24 -3.13 5.88
N GLN A 42 1.02 -3.45 6.27
CA GLN A 42 0.70 -4.53 7.19
C GLN A 42 0.06 -5.69 6.43
N LYS A 43 0.60 -6.90 6.60
CA LYS A 43 0.02 -8.14 6.09
C LYS A 43 -0.84 -8.78 7.17
N PHE A 44 -2.05 -9.19 6.83
CA PHE A 44 -2.93 -10.01 7.67
C PHE A 44 -3.13 -11.37 7.01
N TRP A 45 -2.80 -12.45 7.70
CA TRP A 45 -2.94 -13.82 7.19
C TRP A 45 -4.38 -14.31 7.36
N LEU A 46 -5.03 -14.70 6.26
CA LEU A 46 -6.38 -15.26 6.26
C LEU A 46 -6.35 -16.78 6.48
N THR A 47 -5.35 -17.47 5.92
CA THR A 47 -5.22 -18.93 5.97
C THR A 47 -3.79 -19.36 6.33
N GLY A 48 -3.57 -20.68 6.40
CA GLY A 48 -2.26 -21.27 6.68
C GLY A 48 -1.85 -21.21 8.17
N PRO A 49 -0.59 -21.58 8.49
CA PRO A 49 -0.11 -21.69 9.87
C PRO A 49 -0.13 -20.37 10.66
N LYS A 50 -0.11 -19.23 9.95
CA LYS A 50 -0.16 -17.89 10.55
C LYS A 50 -1.57 -17.28 10.53
N ALA A 51 -2.62 -18.04 10.17
CA ALA A 51 -3.98 -17.52 10.04
C ALA A 51 -4.43 -16.71 11.26
N ASN A 52 -5.12 -15.59 11.01
CA ASN A 52 -5.59 -14.61 11.99
C ASN A 52 -4.49 -13.86 12.75
N THR A 53 -3.27 -13.83 12.20
CA THR A 53 -2.19 -12.97 12.69
C THR A 53 -1.85 -11.90 11.67
N SER A 54 -1.14 -10.86 12.13
CA SER A 54 -0.65 -9.79 11.27
C SER A 54 0.81 -9.48 11.53
N GLU A 55 1.51 -9.00 10.51
CA GLU A 55 2.88 -8.52 10.62
C GLU A 55 3.10 -7.29 9.73
N ILE A 56 4.08 -6.47 10.09
CA ILE A 56 4.53 -5.37 9.23
C ILE A 56 5.55 -5.98 8.27
N ILE A 57 5.29 -5.84 6.95
CA ILE A 57 6.19 -6.37 5.92
C ILE A 57 7.08 -5.30 5.31
N LEU A 58 6.66 -4.03 5.37
CA LEU A 58 7.43 -2.91 4.83
C LEU A 58 7.13 -1.61 5.57
N ASP A 59 8.16 -0.83 5.85
CA ASP A 59 8.08 0.54 6.37
C ASP A 59 8.76 1.49 5.37
N PHE A 60 8.05 2.54 4.94
CA PHE A 60 8.50 3.42 3.88
C PHE A 60 9.22 4.67 4.39
N GLY A 61 9.13 4.99 5.69
CA GLY A 61 9.49 6.32 6.22
C GLY A 61 8.65 7.49 5.66
N HIS A 62 7.80 7.22 4.67
CA HIS A 62 6.95 8.13 3.90
C HIS A 62 5.51 7.58 3.85
N HIS A 63 4.61 8.29 3.18
CA HIS A 63 3.18 8.02 3.29
C HIS A 63 2.68 7.15 2.12
N PRO A 64 2.48 5.82 2.33
CA PRO A 64 1.80 5.01 1.35
C PRO A 64 0.31 5.36 1.31
N VAL A 65 -0.25 5.33 0.12
CA VAL A 65 -1.69 5.52 -0.11
C VAL A 65 -2.25 4.22 -0.65
N ASP A 66 -2.82 4.15 -1.85
CA ASP A 66 -3.41 2.93 -2.35
C ASP A 66 -2.39 1.84 -2.72
N ILE A 67 -2.85 0.58 -2.71
CA ILE A 67 -2.08 -0.62 -3.07
C ILE A 67 -2.92 -1.46 -4.03
N ASN A 68 -2.36 -1.73 -5.21
CA ASN A 68 -3.02 -2.47 -6.29
C ASN A 68 -2.18 -3.65 -6.75
N ARG A 69 -2.83 -4.73 -7.16
CA ARG A 69 -2.16 -5.92 -7.67
C ARG A 69 -1.64 -5.65 -9.08
N SER A 70 -0.41 -6.04 -9.37
CA SER A 70 0.15 -6.07 -10.73
C SER A 70 -0.37 -7.28 -11.51
N VAL A 71 -0.17 -7.28 -12.83
CA VAL A 71 -0.48 -8.46 -13.65
C VAL A 71 0.42 -9.67 -13.33
N SER A 72 1.63 -9.44 -12.81
CA SER A 72 2.56 -10.50 -12.37
C SER A 72 2.15 -11.16 -11.05
N GLY A 73 1.28 -10.50 -10.26
CA GLY A 73 0.87 -10.94 -8.94
C GLY A 73 1.47 -10.15 -7.79
N ASP A 74 2.52 -9.37 -8.05
CA ASP A 74 3.11 -8.41 -7.11
C ASP A 74 2.16 -7.23 -6.85
N PHE A 75 2.62 -6.20 -6.12
CA PHE A 75 1.78 -5.09 -5.70
C PHE A 75 2.43 -3.74 -5.99
N TRP A 76 1.73 -2.91 -6.76
CA TRP A 76 2.06 -1.51 -6.90
C TRP A 76 1.50 -0.71 -5.73
N VAL A 77 2.34 0.11 -5.10
CA VAL A 77 2.00 1.01 -4.01
C VAL A 77 2.30 2.43 -4.43
N ALA A 78 1.30 3.30 -4.35
CA ALA A 78 1.52 4.74 -4.50
C ALA A 78 2.08 5.29 -3.18
N VAL A 79 3.18 6.04 -3.25
CA VAL A 79 3.86 6.61 -2.08
C VAL A 79 4.16 8.08 -2.31
N ASN A 80 3.79 8.91 -1.34
CA ASN A 80 4.12 10.33 -1.34
C ASN A 80 5.32 10.57 -0.42
N ARG A 81 6.49 10.82 -1.01
CA ARG A 81 7.72 11.14 -0.28
C ARG A 81 7.76 12.64 0.00
N GLU A 82 7.55 12.97 1.27
CA GLU A 82 7.46 14.37 1.70
C GLU A 82 8.76 14.84 2.34
N THR A 83 9.29 15.96 1.87
CA THR A 83 10.44 16.65 2.46
C THR A 83 10.05 18.08 2.83
N ARG A 84 10.34 18.46 4.08
CA ARG A 84 10.20 19.85 4.53
C ARG A 84 11.35 20.67 3.98
N LEU A 85 11.04 21.76 3.26
CA LEU A 85 12.05 22.68 2.78
C LEU A 85 12.58 23.54 3.94
N ILE A 86 13.90 23.79 3.94
CA ILE A 86 14.68 24.40 5.02
C ILE A 86 14.13 25.77 5.48
N ASN A 87 13.39 26.48 4.61
CA ASN A 87 12.83 27.81 4.89
C ASN A 87 11.35 27.80 5.33
N HIS A 88 10.76 26.64 5.66
CA HIS A 88 9.38 26.47 6.18
C HIS A 88 8.23 27.00 5.30
N ARG A 89 8.49 27.53 4.10
CA ARG A 89 7.48 28.08 3.17
C ARG A 89 7.03 27.10 2.09
N GLY A 90 7.20 25.81 2.31
CA GLY A 90 6.78 24.82 1.34
C GLY A 90 7.15 23.40 1.72
N LYS A 91 6.47 22.47 1.07
CA LYS A 91 6.65 21.03 1.16
C LYS A 91 6.96 20.54 -0.24
N LEU A 92 8.06 19.80 -0.39
CA LEU A 92 8.31 19.04 -1.61
C LEU A 92 7.70 17.65 -1.42
N ILE A 93 6.91 17.25 -2.39
CA ILE A 93 6.28 15.95 -2.53
C ILE A 93 6.90 15.35 -3.79
N VAL A 94 7.57 14.22 -3.61
CA VAL A 94 8.01 13.38 -4.72
C VAL A 94 7.04 12.19 -4.75
N PRO A 95 6.14 12.12 -5.74
CA PRO A 95 5.25 10.99 -5.90
C PRO A 95 6.02 9.81 -6.52
N ASN A 96 5.83 8.62 -5.96
CA ASN A 96 6.52 7.41 -6.38
C ASN A 96 5.52 6.26 -6.52
N ALA A 97 5.76 5.38 -7.48
CA ALA A 97 5.16 4.05 -7.53
C ALA A 97 6.21 3.01 -7.14
N LEU A 98 5.91 2.18 -6.14
CA LEU A 98 6.78 1.09 -5.72
C LEU A 98 6.14 -0.24 -6.08
N LEU A 99 6.87 -1.10 -6.79
CA LEU A 99 6.48 -2.49 -6.95
C LEU A 99 7.05 -3.27 -5.78
N ILE A 100 6.20 -3.98 -5.03
CA ILE A 100 6.60 -4.80 -3.91
C ILE A 100 6.09 -6.23 -4.08
N ASP A 101 6.88 -7.20 -3.65
CA ASP A 101 6.39 -8.58 -3.54
C ASP A 101 5.52 -8.75 -2.28
N SER A 102 4.99 -9.96 -2.10
CA SER A 102 4.15 -10.25 -0.94
C SER A 102 4.91 -10.16 0.38
N ASP A 103 6.23 -10.35 0.41
CA ASP A 103 7.04 -10.34 1.63
C ASP A 103 7.61 -8.96 1.97
N GLY A 104 7.28 -7.95 1.16
CA GLY A 104 7.64 -6.56 1.38
C GLY A 104 8.98 -6.17 0.74
N VAL A 105 9.55 -7.00 -0.13
CA VAL A 105 10.73 -6.64 -0.92
C VAL A 105 10.32 -5.66 -2.01
N VAL A 106 11.02 -4.53 -2.11
CA VAL A 106 10.84 -3.56 -3.19
C VAL A 106 11.56 -4.09 -4.44
N LEU A 107 10.78 -4.36 -5.48
CA LEU A 107 11.25 -4.90 -6.76
C LEU A 107 11.56 -3.79 -7.77
N ASP A 108 10.80 -2.68 -7.72
CA ASP A 108 10.99 -1.53 -8.61
C ASP A 108 10.48 -0.22 -7.97
N GLU A 109 11.01 0.91 -8.44
CA GLU A 109 10.61 2.25 -8.03
C GLU A 109 10.57 3.20 -9.23
N ILE A 110 9.39 3.76 -9.48
CA ILE A 110 9.18 4.76 -10.52
C ILE A 110 8.94 6.11 -9.85
N ILE A 111 9.79 7.07 -10.14
CA ILE A 111 9.63 8.47 -9.70
C ILE A 111 8.67 9.14 -10.69
N LEU A 112 7.57 9.68 -10.17
CA LEU A 112 6.49 10.27 -10.97
C LEU A 112 6.52 11.82 -10.96
N LEU A 113 7.67 12.39 -10.60
CA LEU A 113 7.83 13.83 -10.44
C LEU A 113 7.66 14.60 -11.75
N ASP A 114 8.09 14.04 -12.88
CA ASP A 114 7.96 14.71 -14.18
C ASP A 114 6.50 14.73 -14.66
N GLN A 115 5.73 13.72 -14.27
CA GLN A 115 4.32 13.54 -14.66
C GLN A 115 3.38 14.38 -13.79
N TYR A 116 3.61 14.43 -12.48
CA TYR A 116 2.69 15.07 -11.52
C TYR A 116 3.26 16.32 -10.86
N GLY A 117 4.56 16.60 -11.01
CA GLY A 117 5.22 17.69 -10.31
C GLY A 117 5.13 17.54 -8.79
N ASN A 118 5.05 18.67 -8.10
CA ASN A 118 4.94 18.72 -6.64
C ASN A 118 3.50 18.46 -6.13
N LEU A 119 2.84 17.43 -6.66
CA LEU A 119 1.48 17.04 -6.28
C LEU A 119 1.47 15.64 -5.65
N SER A 120 0.51 15.41 -4.76
CA SER A 120 0.28 14.07 -4.22
C SER A 120 -0.48 13.22 -5.23
N ILE A 121 -0.13 11.93 -5.25
CA ILE A 121 -0.92 10.88 -5.90
C ILE A 121 -1.67 10.07 -4.86
N THR A 122 -2.82 9.51 -5.24
CA THR A 122 -3.62 8.65 -4.36
C THR A 122 -3.58 7.19 -4.77
N GLN A 123 -3.27 6.92 -6.04
CA GLN A 123 -3.32 5.59 -6.64
C GLN A 123 -2.33 5.49 -7.78
N VAL A 124 -1.81 4.28 -7.98
CA VAL A 124 -1.16 3.81 -9.20
C VAL A 124 -1.77 2.47 -9.57
N GLU A 125 -1.95 2.22 -10.85
CA GLU A 125 -2.56 1.00 -11.36
C GLU A 125 -1.90 0.64 -12.68
N GLU A 126 -1.53 -0.63 -12.83
CA GLU A 126 -0.96 -1.14 -14.06
C GLU A 126 -2.08 -1.44 -15.06
N VAL A 127 -1.97 -0.87 -16.26
CA VAL A 127 -2.91 -1.07 -17.37
C VAL A 127 -2.17 -1.72 -18.53
N ALA A 128 -2.60 -2.93 -18.90
CA ALA A 128 -2.03 -3.71 -20.02
C ALA A 128 -0.50 -3.94 -19.93
N GLY A 129 0.03 -4.13 -18.73
CA GLY A 129 1.46 -4.39 -18.52
C GLY A 129 2.33 -3.13 -18.44
N THR A 130 1.71 -1.96 -18.29
CA THR A 130 2.39 -0.68 -18.18
C THR A 130 1.74 0.14 -17.08
N LEU A 131 2.57 0.78 -16.26
CA LEU A 131 2.12 1.72 -15.25
C LEU A 131 1.83 3.11 -15.84
#